data_AF-A0A183CZP7-F1
#
_entry.id   AF-A0A183CZP7-F1
#
_cell.length_a   1.000
_cell.length_b   1.000
_cell.length_c   1.000
_cell.angle_alpha   90.00
_cell.angle_beta   90.00
_cell.angle_gamma   90.00
#
_symmetry.space_group_name_H-M   'P 1'
#
loop_
_entity.id
_entity.type
_entity.pdbx_description
1 polymer ?
#
loop_
_entity_poly.entity_id
_entity_poly.type
_entity_poly.pdbx_seq_one_letter_code
_entity_poly.pdbx_strand_id
1 'polypeptide(L)' 'MILTDFRFRVLPFVNRYVAFFQVGHHIIEGKEVKLENPFVVLRKNEQGSNVVPIMAVIRKKLLFRTRPKPI' A
#
# COMPACT_ATOMS: atom_id res chain seq x y z
N MET A 1 -12.33 16.43 -17.62
CA MET A 1 -10.98 16.64 -17.07
C MET A 1 -11.00 16.21 -15.61
N ILE A 2 -10.80 14.92 -15.33
CA ILE A 2 -10.73 14.40 -13.95
C ILE A 2 -9.25 14.20 -13.65
N LEU A 3 -8.64 15.15 -12.91
CA LEU A 3 -7.36 14.92 -12.25
C LEU A 3 -7.61 13.91 -11.12
N THR A 4 -7.44 12.62 -11.39
CA THR A 4 -7.23 11.63 -10.32
C THR A 4 -5.78 11.70 -9.87
N ASP A 5 -5.41 12.80 -9.22
CA ASP A 5 -4.15 12.90 -8.49
C ASP A 5 -4.23 12.00 -7.26
N PHE A 6 -3.56 10.86 -7.32
CA PHE A 6 -3.33 10.00 -6.16
C PHE A 6 -2.10 10.51 -5.43
N ARG A 7 -2.24 10.89 -4.15
CA ARG A 7 -1.10 11.26 -3.31
C ARG A 7 -1.06 10.38 -2.08
N PHE A 8 0.15 9.98 -1.70
CA PHE A 8 0.37 9.09 -0.58
C PHE A 8 1.43 9.69 0.35
N ARG A 9 1.11 9.78 1.64
CA ARG A 9 2.01 10.35 2.66
C ARG A 9 1.98 9.51 3.93
N VAL A 10 3.15 9.07 4.41
CA VAL A 10 3.30 8.42 5.71
C VAL A 10 3.97 9.38 6.67
N LEU A 11 3.40 9.53 7.86
CA LEU A 11 3.96 10.37 8.91
C LEU A 11 4.27 9.51 10.15
N PRO A 12 5.45 9.66 10.76
CA PRO A 12 5.71 9.10 12.07
C PRO A 12 4.86 9.85 13.10
N PHE A 13 4.04 9.12 13.86
CA PHE A 13 3.18 9.68 14.91
C PHE A 13 3.30 8.82 16.17
N VAL A 14 3.98 9.35 17.20
CA VAL A 14 4.16 8.78 18.55
C VAL A 14 4.11 7.24 18.58
N ASN A 15 5.25 6.61 18.30
CA ASN A 15 5.46 5.15 18.27
C ASN A 15 4.57 4.38 17.27
N ARG A 16 3.93 5.04 16.30
CA ARG A 16 3.14 4.42 15.22
C ARG A 16 3.39 5.15 13.89
N TYR A 17 3.22 4.43 12.79
CA TYR A 17 3.17 5.02 11.46
C TYR A 17 1.71 5.23 11.06
N VAL A 18 1.32 6.48 10.83
CA VAL A 18 0.00 6.85 10.31
C VAL A 18 0.18 7.17 8.82
N ALA A 19 -0.63 6.53 7.98
CA ALA A 19 -0.62 6.76 6.54
C ALA A 19 -1.84 7.55 6.12
N PHE A 20 -1.64 8.52 5.24
CA PHE A 20 -2.70 9.28 4.60
C PHE A 20 -2.68 8.98 3.11
N PHE A 21 -3.83 8.57 2.59
CA PHE A 21 -4.04 8.33 1.18
C PHE A 21 -5.07 9.31 0.64
N GLN A 22 -4.64 10.14 -0.29
CA GLN A 22 -5.47 11.12 -0.97
C GLN A 22 -5.91 10.57 -2.32
N VAL A 23 -7.23 10.57 -2.54
CA VAL A 23 -7.87 10.15 -3.79
C VAL A 23 -8.85 11.24 -4.21
N GLY A 24 -8.49 12.01 -5.25
CA GLY A 24 -9.25 13.20 -5.64
C GLY A 24 -9.34 14.21 -4.47
N HIS A 25 -10.57 14.57 -4.08
CA HIS A 25 -10.87 15.48 -2.96
C HIS A 25 -11.09 14.80 -1.61
N HIS A 26 -10.73 13.51 -1.49
CA HIS A 26 -10.88 12.79 -0.23
C HIS A 26 -9.53 12.39 0.36
N ILE A 27 -9.45 12.43 1.68
CA ILE A 27 -8.35 11.87 2.46
C ILE A 27 -8.83 10.66 3.27
N ILE A 28 -8.04 9.59 3.23
CA ILE A 28 -8.30 8.35 3.97
C ILE A 28 -7.10 8.10 4.88
N GLU A 29 -7.39 7.91 6.17
CA GLU A 29 -6.38 7.56 7.16
C GLU A 29 -6.24 6.04 7.25
N GLY A 30 -5.01 5.58 7.26
CA GLY A 30 -4.63 4.19 7.36
C GLY A 30 -3.52 3.97 8.38
N LYS A 31 -3.29 2.70 8.68
CA LYS A 31 -2.29 2.26 9.65
C LYS A 31 -1.43 1.14 9.09
N GLU A 32 -0.21 1.04 9.59
CA GLU A 32 0.62 -0.16 9.37
C GLU A 32 0.02 -1.36 10.12
N VAL A 33 -0.06 -2.49 9.43
CA VAL A 33 -0.53 -3.77 9.97
C VAL A 33 0.43 -4.87 9.55
N LYS A 34 0.90 -5.66 10.52
CA LYS A 34 1.68 -6.88 10.25
C LYS A 34 0.77 -7.93 9.61
N LEU A 35 1.26 -8.59 8.56
CA LEU A 35 0.56 -9.71 7.94
C LEU A 35 0.78 -10.97 8.79
N GLU A 36 -0.31 -11.69 9.08
CA GLU A 36 -0.27 -13.01 9.71
C GLU A 36 0.41 -14.01 8.77
N ASN A 37 0.03 -13.99 7.49
CA ASN A 37 0.61 -14.79 6.42
C ASN A 37 1.33 -13.86 5.43
N PRO A 38 2.68 -13.80 5.44
CA PRO A 38 3.45 -12.99 4.50
C PRO A 38 3.23 -13.42 3.04
N PHE A 39 3.35 -12.48 2.12
CA PHE A 39 3.27 -12.75 0.68
C PHE A 39 4.66 -12.77 0.06
N VAL A 40 4.86 -13.67 -0.90
CA VAL A 40 6.04 -13.66 -1.76
C VAL A 40 5.69 -12.93 -3.06
N VAL A 41 6.52 -11.98 -3.47
CA VAL A 41 6.39 -11.30 -4.75
C VAL A 41 7.19 -12.08 -5.78
N LEU A 42 6.51 -12.54 -6.82
CA LEU A 42 7.10 -13.25 -7.95
C LEU A 42 7.11 -12.32 -9.17
N ARG A 43 8.20 -12.34 -9.95
CA ARG A 43 8.21 -11.66 -11.24
C ARG A 43 7.61 -12.58 -12.29
N LYS A 44 6.67 -12.07 -13.09
CA LYS A 44 6.20 -12.80 -14.26
C LYS A 44 7.34 -12.95 -15.27
N ASN A 45 7.61 -14.17 -15.72
CA ASN A 45 8.53 -14.43 -16.81
C ASN A 45 7.82 -14.21 -18.15
N GLU A 46 8.43 -13.44 -19.04
CA GLU A 46 7.92 -13.21 -20.40
C GLU A 46 8.33 -14.33 -21.37
N GLN A 47 9.37 -15.11 -21.03
CA GLN A 47 10.06 -16.04 -21.93
C GLN A 47 9.77 -17.53 -21.64
N GLY A 48 8.71 -17.85 -20.90
CA GLY A 48 8.30 -19.25 -20.67
C GLY A 48 9.28 -20.10 -19.84
N SER A 49 10.33 -19.51 -19.26
CA SER A 49 11.22 -20.20 -18.33
C SER A 49 10.43 -20.67 -17.10
N ASN A 50 10.58 -21.96 -16.75
CA ASN A 50 9.97 -22.58 -15.57
C ASN A 50 10.52 -22.05 -14.23
N VAL A 51 11.59 -21.23 -14.25
CA VAL A 51 12.18 -20.66 -13.04
C VAL A 51 11.63 -19.26 -12.80
N VAL A 52 10.71 -19.13 -11.85
CA VAL A 52 10.12 -17.84 -11.48
C VAL A 52 10.94 -17.16 -10.38
N PRO A 53 11.56 -16.00 -10.64
CA PRO A 53 12.40 -15.36 -9.63
C PRO A 53 11.55 -14.72 -8.53
N ILE A 54 12.00 -14.91 -7.28
CA ILE A 54 11.44 -14.28 -6.10
C ILE A 54 12.03 -12.88 -5.97
N MET A 55 11.16 -11.87 -5.91
CA MET A 55 11.56 -10.46 -5.86
C MET A 55 11.58 -9.90 -4.45
N ALA A 56 10.61 -10.28 -3.61
CA ALA A 56 10.47 -9.74 -2.27
C ALA A 56 9.57 -10.61 -1.39
N VAL A 57 9.60 -10.36 -0.08
CA VAL A 57 8.64 -10.89 0.89
C VAL A 57 7.93 -9.74 1.60
N ILE A 58 6.62 -9.62 1.40
CA ILE A 58 5.79 -8.60 2.04
C ILE A 58 5.32 -9.13 3.38
N ARG A 59 5.77 -8.49 4.47
CA ARG A 59 5.44 -8.86 5.86
C ARG A 59 4.48 -7.90 6.55
N LYS A 60 4.29 -6.72 5.97
CA LYS A 60 3.47 -5.63 6.51
C LYS A 60 2.68 -4.99 5.38
N LYS A 61 1.52 -4.43 5.68
CA LYS A 61 0.70 -3.65 4.76
C LYS A 61 0.22 -2.37 5.41
N LEU A 62 -0.16 -1.41 4.59
CA LEU A 62 -0.94 -0.27 5.02
C LEU A 62 -2.41 -0.57 4.79
N LEU A 63 -3.21 -0.40 5.83
CA LEU A 63 -4.63 -0.72 5.81
C LEU A 63 -5.46 0.55 5.99
N PHE A 64 -6.23 0.88 4.96
CA PHE A 64 -7.19 1.99 4.92
C PHE A 64 -8.60 1.41 5.08
N ARG A 65 -9.20 1.52 6.27
CA ARG A 65 -10.57 1.05 6.56
C ARG A 65 -11.52 2.16 6.99
N THR A 66 -11.03 3.40 7.04
CA THR A 66 -11.80 4.55 7.49
C THR A 66 -12.58 5.15 6.32
N ARG A 67 -13.71 5.80 6.62
CA ARG A 67 -14.50 6.51 5.60
C ARG A 67 -13.68 7.66 5.03
N PRO A 68 -13.69 7.88 3.70
CA PRO A 68 -13.04 9.05 3.10
C PRO A 68 -13.60 10.34 3.70
N LYS A 69 -12.70 11.20 4.17
CA LYS A 69 -13.04 12.54 4.65
C LYS A 69 -12.87 13.54 3.51
N PRO A 70 -13.76 14.52 3.35
CA PRO A 70 -13.51 15.67 2.48
C PRO A 70 -12.21 16.37 2.92
N ILE A 71 -11.43 16.89 1.97
CA ILE A 71 -10.23 17.72 2.21
C ILE A 71 -10.65 19.17 2.42
#